data_AF-A0A838ICI1-F1
#
_entry.id   AF-A0A838ICI1-F1
#
_cell.length_a   1.000
_cell.length_b   1.000
_cell.length_c   1.000
_cell.angle_alpha   90.00
_cell.angle_beta   90.00
_cell.angle_gamma   90.00
#
_symmetry.space_group_name_H-M   'P 1'
#
loop_
_entity.id
_entity.type
_entity.pdbx_description
1 polymer ?
#
loop_
_entity_poly.entity_id
_entity_poly.type
_entity_poly.pdbx_seq_one_letter_code
_entity_poly.pdbx_strand_id
1 'polypeptide(L)'
;MASETTELGSPPPDSGPERVDGGARTLAGRRLFRALYRRALAANALGATLAYIYLSFVAPPQPSPPGHELFLYLGVAPVYFLIALAVGNQVSKRTSRPVENWLAENRAPSSEERTLVLSLPWRAAGLGGAAWLVAGILFGAQTATHHPAVYVAGVVLGIVLAGLTTTGITFLLVERALRPLFALALAGETPSGPGSVAARTLRTAPRLLVSWALGSGVALVAIAGAFLGRGDSRGDDLIGPILFLVVAGLFAGGVLTAAAASSIAAPVDRVRAAIERVEAGSLDEKVLVDDGGEIGFLQAGFNRMVAGLRDRERIRDAFGTYVDREVA
;
A
#
# COMPACT_ATOMS: atom_id res chain seq x y z
N MET A 1 11.27 -63.47 52.63
CA MET A 1 11.71 -63.33 51.23
C MET A 1 10.51 -62.83 50.45
N ALA A 2 10.35 -61.51 50.38
CA ALA A 2 9.22 -60.85 49.73
C ALA A 2 9.76 -59.88 48.68
N SER A 3 9.23 -59.99 47.47
CA SER A 3 9.67 -59.33 46.26
C SER A 3 9.38 -57.82 46.27
N GLU A 4 10.37 -57.03 45.88
CA GLU A 4 10.29 -55.57 45.75
C GLU A 4 10.04 -55.23 44.26
N THR A 5 8.85 -54.71 43.97
CA THR A 5 8.44 -54.22 42.64
C THR A 5 8.90 -52.78 42.45
N THR A 6 9.83 -52.56 41.53
CA THR A 6 10.27 -51.23 41.09
C THR A 6 9.23 -50.62 40.15
N GLU A 7 8.54 -49.55 40.59
CA GLU A 7 7.73 -48.71 39.71
C GLU A 7 8.62 -47.92 38.73
N LEU A 8 8.41 -48.10 37.43
CA LEU A 8 8.96 -47.22 36.40
C LEU A 8 8.17 -45.90 36.39
N GLY A 9 8.86 -44.80 36.68
CA GLY A 9 8.34 -43.44 36.54
C GLY A 9 7.99 -43.11 35.09
N SER A 10 6.82 -42.50 34.90
CA SER A 10 6.31 -41.99 33.62
C SER A 10 7.29 -40.99 32.97
N PRO A 11 7.49 -41.03 31.64
CA PRO A 11 8.30 -40.03 30.96
C PRO A 11 7.61 -38.65 31.00
N PRO A 12 8.38 -37.54 31.01
CA PRO A 12 7.80 -36.21 30.99
C PRO A 12 7.01 -35.96 29.70
N PRO A 13 5.97 -35.11 29.72
CA PRO A 13 5.15 -34.85 28.54
C PRO A 13 6.00 -34.16 27.47
N ASP A 14 5.86 -34.71 26.27
CA ASP A 14 6.46 -34.29 25.02
C ASP A 14 6.34 -32.77 24.83
N SER A 15 7.49 -32.09 24.67
CA SER A 15 7.51 -30.66 24.34
C SER A 15 7.25 -30.53 22.84
N GLY A 16 5.97 -30.44 22.50
CA GLY A 16 5.49 -30.50 21.12
C GLY A 16 6.05 -29.43 20.15
N PRO A 17 5.86 -29.65 18.83
CA PRO A 17 6.47 -28.86 17.74
C PRO A 17 5.89 -27.44 17.53
N GLU A 18 4.99 -26.94 18.39
CA GLU A 18 4.27 -25.67 18.12
C GLU A 18 5.10 -24.38 18.29
N ARG A 19 6.20 -24.39 19.05
CA ARG A 19 6.97 -23.15 19.32
C ARG A 19 7.86 -22.70 18.17
N VAL A 20 8.21 -23.60 17.24
CA VAL A 20 9.15 -23.31 16.14
C VAL A 20 8.47 -22.47 15.04
N ASP A 21 7.17 -22.65 14.82
CA ASP A 21 6.43 -21.95 13.76
C ASP A 21 6.06 -20.49 14.11
N GLY A 22 5.74 -20.21 15.37
CA GLY A 22 5.37 -18.85 15.80
C GLY A 22 6.53 -17.86 15.69
N GLY A 23 7.75 -18.28 16.03
CA GLY A 23 8.96 -17.44 15.93
C GLY A 23 9.31 -17.09 14.48
N ALA A 24 9.24 -18.06 13.57
CA ALA A 24 9.51 -17.87 12.15
C ALA A 24 8.52 -16.90 11.49
N ARG A 25 7.23 -17.00 11.82
CA ARG A 25 6.17 -16.09 11.31
C ARG A 25 6.26 -14.69 11.89
N THR A 26 6.60 -14.56 13.18
CA THR A 26 6.89 -13.25 13.80
C THR A 26 8.05 -12.55 13.09
N LEU A 27 9.13 -13.28 12.81
CA LEU A 27 10.28 -12.77 12.07
C LEU A 27 9.90 -12.39 10.63
N ALA A 28 9.05 -13.16 9.96
CA ALA A 28 8.52 -12.84 8.64
C ALA A 28 7.67 -11.56 8.66
N GLY A 29 6.77 -11.40 9.63
CA GLY A 29 5.95 -10.18 9.82
C GLY A 29 6.81 -8.94 10.05
N ARG A 30 7.80 -9.01 10.96
CA ARG A 30 8.77 -7.93 11.19
C ARG A 30 9.61 -7.59 9.97
N ARG A 31 9.97 -8.58 9.14
CA ARG A 31 10.70 -8.36 7.88
C ARG A 31 9.80 -7.67 6.85
N LEU A 32 8.53 -8.08 6.75
CA LEU A 32 7.53 -7.47 5.89
C LEU A 32 7.35 -5.98 6.24
N PHE A 33 7.04 -5.65 7.49
CA PHE A 33 6.81 -4.25 7.90
C PHE A 33 8.04 -3.37 7.76
N ARG A 34 9.25 -3.89 8.02
CA ARG A 34 10.50 -3.16 7.74
C ARG A 34 10.73 -2.94 6.24
N ALA A 35 10.39 -3.90 5.40
CA ALA A 35 10.47 -3.73 3.95
C ALA A 35 9.45 -2.69 3.45
N LEU A 36 8.22 -2.73 3.98
CA LEU A 36 7.17 -1.74 3.70
C LEU A 36 7.62 -0.32 4.06
N TYR A 37 8.09 -0.13 5.29
CA TYR A 37 8.58 1.16 5.76
C TYR A 37 9.72 1.69 4.89
N ARG A 38 10.72 0.84 4.55
CA ARG A 38 11.83 1.24 3.67
C ARG A 38 11.39 1.65 2.27
N ARG A 39 10.41 0.93 1.68
CA ARG A 39 9.87 1.27 0.35
C ARG A 39 9.10 2.59 0.40
N ALA A 40 8.25 2.78 1.41
CA ALA A 40 7.53 4.03 1.63
C ALA A 40 8.49 5.20 1.86
N LEU A 41 9.53 4.99 2.67
CA LEU A 41 10.57 5.99 2.90
C LEU A 41 11.32 6.33 1.62
N ALA A 42 11.73 5.34 0.83
CA ALA A 42 12.43 5.58 -0.44
C ALA A 42 11.58 6.38 -1.42
N ALA A 43 10.28 6.07 -1.54
CA ALA A 43 9.36 6.85 -2.36
C ALA A 43 9.23 8.29 -1.87
N ASN A 44 9.09 8.51 -0.55
CA ASN A 44 9.01 9.85 0.03
C ASN A 44 10.31 10.65 -0.08
N ALA A 45 11.45 10.00 0.10
CA ALA A 45 12.77 10.61 -0.08
C ALA A 45 12.99 11.03 -1.53
N LEU A 46 12.61 10.19 -2.50
CA LEU A 46 12.67 10.53 -3.92
C LEU A 46 11.77 11.73 -4.25
N GLY A 47 10.51 11.71 -3.79
CA GLY A 47 9.58 12.82 -3.99
C GLY A 47 10.09 14.14 -3.39
N ALA A 48 10.59 14.09 -2.16
CA ALA A 48 11.18 15.25 -1.48
C ALA A 48 12.44 15.76 -2.21
N THR A 49 13.28 14.86 -2.70
CA THR A 49 14.48 15.21 -3.48
C THR A 49 14.10 15.88 -4.79
N LEU A 50 13.13 15.35 -5.54
CA LEU A 50 12.67 15.96 -6.79
C LEU A 50 12.02 17.33 -6.54
N ALA A 51 11.22 17.46 -5.48
CA ALA A 51 10.63 18.74 -5.09
C ALA A 51 11.72 19.76 -4.69
N TYR A 52 12.73 19.34 -3.93
CA TYR A 52 13.87 20.17 -3.58
C TYR A 52 14.65 20.60 -4.81
N ILE A 53 14.97 19.68 -5.72
CA ILE A 53 15.67 19.99 -6.98
C ILE A 53 14.88 21.03 -7.77
N TYR A 54 13.57 20.79 -7.94
CA TYR A 54 12.70 21.72 -8.66
C TYR A 54 12.72 23.10 -8.03
N LEU A 55 12.42 23.20 -6.72
CA LEU A 55 12.28 24.49 -6.03
C LEU A 55 13.60 25.24 -5.88
N SER A 56 14.74 24.55 -5.77
CA SER A 56 16.04 25.18 -5.53
C SER A 56 16.83 25.51 -6.80
N PHE A 57 16.65 24.75 -7.89
CA PHE A 57 17.51 24.87 -9.07
C PHE A 57 16.76 25.05 -10.38
N VAL A 58 15.49 24.65 -10.46
CA VAL A 58 14.77 24.61 -11.73
C VAL A 58 13.66 25.65 -11.80
N ALA A 59 13.01 25.95 -10.67
CA ALA A 59 11.92 26.91 -10.59
C ALA A 59 12.36 28.29 -11.13
N PRO A 60 11.44 29.08 -11.71
CA PRO A 60 11.77 30.34 -12.35
C PRO A 60 12.64 31.25 -11.45
N PRO A 61 13.69 31.90 -11.99
CA PRO A 61 14.62 32.68 -11.20
C PRO A 61 13.89 33.75 -10.39
N GLN A 62 14.22 33.83 -9.09
CA GLN A 62 13.77 34.91 -8.21
C GLN A 62 15.01 35.66 -7.69
N PRO A 63 14.84 36.92 -7.22
CA PRO A 63 15.94 37.64 -6.59
C PRO A 63 16.56 36.76 -5.50
N SER A 64 17.90 36.64 -5.53
CA SER A 64 18.60 35.78 -4.58
C SER A 64 18.26 36.20 -3.15
N PRO A 65 17.86 35.27 -2.28
CA PRO A 65 17.68 35.59 -0.87
C PRO A 65 19.03 36.03 -0.27
N PRO A 66 19.03 36.81 0.81
CA PRO A 66 20.27 37.22 1.44
C PRO A 66 21.05 35.98 1.97
N GLY A 67 22.38 36.04 2.00
CA GLY A 67 23.25 34.86 2.21
C GLY A 67 23.05 34.06 3.51
N HIS A 68 22.37 34.63 4.52
CA HIS A 68 22.01 33.94 5.76
C HIS A 68 20.86 32.91 5.58
N GLU A 69 20.13 32.92 4.46
CA GLU A 69 19.03 31.99 4.22
C GLU A 69 19.47 30.61 3.71
N LEU A 70 20.63 30.51 3.06
CA LEU A 70 21.17 29.20 2.67
C LEU A 70 21.34 28.30 3.91
N PHE A 71 21.70 28.88 5.05
CA PHE A 71 21.75 28.19 6.34
C PHE A 71 20.36 27.72 6.82
N LEU A 72 19.30 28.50 6.59
CA LEU A 72 17.93 28.10 6.91
C LEU A 72 17.46 26.95 6.02
N TYR A 73 17.72 26.98 4.71
CA TYR A 73 17.38 25.87 3.81
C TYR A 73 18.20 24.59 4.11
N LEU A 74 19.50 24.73 4.35
CA LEU A 74 20.39 23.61 4.68
C LEU A 74 20.22 23.10 6.12
N GLY A 75 19.64 23.89 7.02
CA GLY A 75 19.37 23.50 8.42
C GLY A 75 17.96 22.97 8.63
N VAL A 76 16.94 23.72 8.22
CA VAL A 76 15.54 23.39 8.50
C VAL A 76 15.09 22.16 7.74
N ALA A 77 15.47 22.01 6.46
CA ALA A 77 15.01 20.88 5.65
C ALA A 77 15.54 19.53 6.16
N PRO A 78 16.86 19.35 6.43
CA PRO A 78 17.35 18.10 6.99
C PRO A 78 16.81 17.81 8.40
N VAL A 79 16.71 18.83 9.26
CA VAL A 79 16.14 18.66 10.61
C VAL A 79 14.68 18.21 10.54
N TYR A 80 13.87 18.87 9.71
CA TYR A 80 12.49 18.48 9.47
C TYR A 80 12.40 17.06 8.92
N PHE A 81 13.25 16.70 7.95
CA PHE A 81 13.26 15.36 7.37
C PHE A 81 13.62 14.28 8.40
N LEU A 82 14.59 14.54 9.28
CA LEU A 82 14.96 13.65 10.38
C LEU A 82 13.82 13.48 11.41
N ILE A 83 13.12 14.56 11.74
CA ILE A 83 11.94 14.50 12.62
C ILE A 83 10.82 13.69 11.96
N ALA A 84 10.50 13.97 10.70
CA ALA A 84 9.48 13.24 9.94
C ALA A 84 9.83 11.75 9.82
N LEU A 85 11.10 11.41 9.60
CA LEU A 85 11.61 10.04 9.59
C LEU A 85 11.40 9.36 10.95
N ALA A 86 11.80 10.00 12.04
CA ALA A 86 11.69 9.46 13.39
C ALA A 86 10.23 9.22 13.79
N VAL A 87 9.37 10.22 13.57
CA VAL A 87 7.91 10.12 13.80
C VAL A 87 7.32 9.02 12.93
N GLY A 88 7.64 9.00 11.64
CA GLY A 88 7.19 8.00 10.68
C GLY A 88 7.53 6.57 11.11
N ASN A 89 8.78 6.34 11.51
CA ASN A 89 9.25 5.05 12.01
C ASN A 89 8.49 4.63 13.28
N GLN A 90 8.31 5.56 14.22
CA GLN A 90 7.66 5.27 15.50
C GLN A 90 6.17 4.95 15.31
N VAL A 91 5.46 5.71 14.49
CA VAL A 91 4.05 5.45 14.16
C VAL A 91 3.92 4.12 13.41
N SER A 92 4.81 3.84 12.45
CA SER A 92 4.83 2.58 11.71
C SER A 92 4.98 1.37 12.64
N LYS A 93 5.96 1.40 13.56
CA LYS A 93 6.17 0.35 14.57
C LYS A 93 4.97 0.16 15.49
N ARG A 94 4.39 1.26 15.98
CA ARG A 94 3.21 1.20 16.87
C ARG A 94 2.01 0.59 16.16
N THR A 95 1.82 0.92 14.88
CA THR A 95 0.68 0.48 14.09
C THR A 95 0.83 -0.97 13.61
N SER A 96 2.05 -1.45 13.35
CA SER A 96 2.29 -2.84 12.92
C SER A 96 2.24 -3.84 14.07
N ARG A 97 2.52 -3.41 15.30
CA ARG A 97 2.67 -4.30 16.47
C ARG A 97 1.46 -5.22 16.72
N PRO A 98 0.19 -4.76 16.69
CA PRO A 98 -0.95 -5.67 16.88
C PRO A 98 -1.04 -6.74 15.78
N VAL A 99 -0.72 -6.36 14.54
CA VAL A 99 -0.73 -7.27 13.38
C VAL A 99 0.41 -8.29 13.47
N GLU A 100 1.59 -7.86 13.91
CA GLU A 100 2.72 -8.77 14.17
C GLU A 100 2.40 -9.78 15.28
N ASN A 101 1.72 -9.35 16.36
CA ASN A 101 1.30 -10.23 17.44
C ASN A 101 0.26 -11.25 16.95
N TRP A 102 -0.76 -10.80 16.21
CA TRP A 102 -1.75 -11.70 15.60
C TRP A 102 -1.10 -12.76 14.70
N LEU A 103 -0.15 -12.35 13.85
CA LEU A 103 0.58 -13.28 12.98
C LEU A 103 1.43 -14.29 13.76
N ALA A 104 1.94 -13.89 14.92
CA ALA A 104 2.69 -14.77 15.82
C ALA A 104 1.80 -15.82 16.49
N GLU A 105 0.57 -15.44 16.85
CA GLU A 105 -0.41 -16.28 17.55
C GLU A 105 -1.05 -17.36 16.65
N ASN A 106 -0.86 -17.30 15.33
CA ASN A 106 -1.39 -18.28 14.36
C ASN A 106 -2.90 -18.59 14.53
N ARG A 107 -3.69 -17.56 14.82
CA ARG A 107 -5.15 -17.67 14.97
C ARG A 107 -5.89 -16.89 13.90
N ALA A 108 -7.21 -17.11 13.82
CA ALA A 108 -8.07 -16.27 13.02
C ALA A 108 -8.01 -14.79 13.50
N PRO A 109 -8.05 -13.82 12.57
CA PRO A 109 -8.03 -12.39 12.90
C PRO A 109 -9.31 -11.98 13.62
N SER A 110 -9.18 -11.06 14.58
CA SER A 110 -10.34 -10.36 15.15
C SER A 110 -10.89 -9.30 14.17
N SER A 111 -12.13 -8.85 14.39
CA SER A 111 -12.74 -7.77 13.59
C SER A 111 -11.93 -6.46 13.63
N GLU A 112 -11.29 -6.17 14.76
CA GLU A 112 -10.42 -5.02 14.95
C GLU A 112 -9.12 -5.16 14.17
N GLU A 113 -8.48 -6.33 14.24
CA GLU A 113 -7.24 -6.63 13.51
C GLU A 113 -7.46 -6.60 12.00
N ARG A 114 -8.59 -7.15 11.54
CA ARG A 114 -9.00 -7.08 10.13
C ARG A 114 -9.17 -5.64 9.68
N THR A 115 -9.90 -4.84 10.46
CA THR A 115 -10.10 -3.41 10.18
C THR A 115 -8.77 -2.66 10.16
N LEU A 116 -7.88 -2.96 11.10
CA LEU A 116 -6.55 -2.38 11.18
C LEU A 116 -5.76 -2.68 9.92
N VAL A 117 -5.61 -3.96 9.56
CA VAL A 117 -4.87 -4.44 8.39
C VAL A 117 -5.34 -3.74 7.11
N LEU A 118 -6.65 -3.71 6.88
CA LEU A 118 -7.24 -3.09 5.69
C LEU A 118 -7.08 -1.56 5.66
N SER A 119 -6.94 -0.93 6.83
CA SER A 119 -6.70 0.53 6.94
C SER A 119 -5.23 0.94 6.82
N LEU A 120 -4.27 0.00 6.86
CA LEU A 120 -2.83 0.31 6.87
C LEU A 120 -2.37 1.15 5.67
N PRO A 121 -2.79 0.89 4.41
CA PRO A 121 -2.40 1.73 3.28
C PRO A 121 -2.84 3.18 3.45
N TRP A 122 -4.08 3.40 3.93
CA TRP A 122 -4.61 4.74 4.21
C TRP A 122 -3.90 5.43 5.36
N ARG A 123 -3.57 4.71 6.44
CA ARG A 123 -2.79 5.26 7.55
C ARG A 123 -1.39 5.68 7.10
N ALA A 124 -0.72 4.89 6.27
CA ALA A 124 0.58 5.22 5.71
C ALA A 124 0.51 6.45 4.79
N ALA A 125 -0.49 6.50 3.90
CA ALA A 125 -0.73 7.63 3.02
C ALA A 125 -1.07 8.91 3.80
N GLY A 126 -1.94 8.81 4.82
CA GLY A 126 -2.33 9.93 5.67
C GLY A 126 -1.17 10.48 6.50
N LEU A 127 -0.30 9.61 7.02
CA LEU A 127 0.92 10.02 7.72
C LEU A 127 1.88 10.77 6.79
N GLY A 128 2.09 10.25 5.58
CA GLY A 128 2.88 10.94 4.56
C GLY A 128 2.25 12.27 4.15
N GLY A 129 0.94 12.32 3.95
CA GLY A 129 0.21 13.53 3.56
C GLY A 129 0.28 14.60 4.64
N ALA A 130 0.11 14.22 5.91
CA ALA A 130 0.29 15.13 7.03
C ALA A 130 1.72 15.70 7.07
N ALA A 131 2.75 14.86 6.84
CA ALA A 131 4.12 15.35 6.74
C ALA A 131 4.25 16.37 5.60
N TRP A 132 3.82 16.04 4.38
CA TRP A 132 3.88 16.95 3.23
C TRP A 132 3.13 18.27 3.45
N LEU A 133 1.98 18.25 4.12
CA LEU A 133 1.25 19.48 4.49
C LEU A 133 2.04 20.33 5.49
N VAL A 134 2.63 19.70 6.51
CA VAL A 134 3.53 20.40 7.45
C VAL A 134 4.74 20.98 6.72
N ALA A 135 5.32 20.26 5.75
CA ALA A 135 6.40 20.79 4.92
C ALA A 135 5.94 22.01 4.11
N GLY A 136 4.76 21.93 3.48
CA GLY A 136 4.18 23.06 2.73
C GLY A 136 3.99 24.29 3.61
N ILE A 137 3.46 24.14 4.83
CA ILE A 137 3.30 25.23 5.79
C ILE A 137 4.67 25.78 6.20
N LEU A 138 5.61 24.92 6.58
CA LEU A 138 6.92 25.32 7.09
C LEU A 138 7.76 26.05 6.04
N PHE A 139 7.88 25.48 4.83
CA PHE A 139 8.65 26.11 3.76
C PHE A 139 7.90 27.30 3.14
N GLY A 140 6.58 27.26 3.10
CA GLY A 140 5.76 28.40 2.71
C GLY A 140 5.95 29.60 3.65
N ALA A 141 5.88 29.36 4.97
CA ALA A 141 6.11 30.39 5.98
C ALA A 141 7.54 30.95 5.91
N GLN A 142 8.54 30.08 5.72
CA GLN A 142 9.92 30.51 5.49
C GLN A 142 10.02 31.38 4.24
N THR A 143 9.43 30.95 3.12
CA THR A 143 9.46 31.69 1.85
C THR A 143 8.77 33.05 1.96
N ALA A 144 7.68 33.14 2.73
CA ALA A 144 6.90 34.36 2.91
C ALA A 144 7.64 35.50 3.62
N THR A 145 8.79 35.21 4.23
CA THR A 145 9.59 36.24 4.92
C THR A 145 10.26 37.22 3.96
N HIS A 146 10.53 36.81 2.71
CA HIS A 146 11.29 37.62 1.75
C HIS A 146 10.71 37.65 0.32
N HIS A 147 9.71 36.82 0.02
CA HIS A 147 9.15 36.70 -1.32
C HIS A 147 7.69 37.13 -1.40
N PRO A 148 7.23 37.62 -2.58
CA PRO A 148 5.84 38.02 -2.77
C PRO A 148 4.87 36.84 -2.62
N ALA A 149 3.64 37.14 -2.19
CA ALA A 149 2.61 36.14 -1.89
C ALA A 149 2.34 35.15 -3.05
N VAL A 150 2.45 35.60 -4.30
CA VAL A 150 2.25 34.74 -5.47
C VAL A 150 3.35 33.66 -5.59
N TYR A 151 4.60 34.01 -5.28
CA TYR A 151 5.70 33.04 -5.27
C TYR A 151 5.54 32.03 -4.12
N VAL A 152 5.18 32.52 -2.93
CA VAL A 152 4.86 31.66 -1.78
C VAL A 152 3.76 30.66 -2.14
N ALA A 153 2.70 31.12 -2.80
CA ALA A 153 1.61 30.26 -3.26
C ALA A 153 2.11 29.19 -4.25
N GLY A 154 3.00 29.54 -5.17
CA GLY A 154 3.64 28.59 -6.09
C GLY A 154 4.48 27.53 -5.39
N VAL A 155 5.30 27.92 -4.40
CA VAL A 155 6.11 26.99 -3.59
C VAL A 155 5.21 26.04 -2.81
N VAL A 156 4.21 26.57 -2.10
CA VAL A 156 3.26 25.76 -1.32
C VAL A 156 2.50 24.80 -2.23
N LEU A 157 2.02 25.29 -3.38
CA LEU A 157 1.33 24.46 -4.37
C LEU A 157 2.25 23.34 -4.87
N GLY A 158 3.49 23.64 -5.24
CA GLY A 158 4.47 22.65 -5.69
C GLY A 158 4.74 21.57 -4.64
N ILE A 159 4.89 21.94 -3.37
CA ILE A 159 5.09 20.99 -2.27
C ILE A 159 3.84 20.13 -2.06
N VAL A 160 2.65 20.73 -2.06
CA VAL A 160 1.38 20.00 -1.89
C VAL A 160 1.16 19.01 -3.03
N LEU A 161 1.41 19.42 -4.27
CA LEU A 161 1.29 18.57 -5.45
C LEU A 161 2.30 17.41 -5.42
N ALA A 162 3.57 17.68 -5.13
CA ALA A 162 4.58 16.65 -4.95
C ALA A 162 4.20 15.67 -3.84
N GLY A 163 3.67 16.18 -2.73
CA GLY A 163 3.17 15.37 -1.62
C GLY A 163 1.97 14.52 -1.99
N LEU A 164 1.03 15.07 -2.73
CA LEU A 164 -0.16 14.36 -3.17
C LEU A 164 0.20 13.17 -4.09
N THR A 165 1.11 13.38 -5.05
CA THR A 165 1.62 12.29 -5.91
C THR A 165 2.39 11.25 -5.09
N THR A 166 3.29 11.68 -4.21
CA THR A 166 4.16 10.77 -3.45
C THR A 166 3.39 9.94 -2.43
N THR A 167 2.35 10.50 -1.82
CA THR A 167 1.45 9.80 -0.90
C THR A 167 0.57 8.78 -1.61
N GLY A 168 0.11 9.08 -2.83
CA GLY A 168 -0.57 8.09 -3.67
C GLY A 168 0.32 6.92 -4.08
N ILE A 169 1.57 7.20 -4.47
CA ILE A 169 2.56 6.14 -4.73
C ILE A 169 2.78 5.31 -3.47
N THR A 170 2.91 5.94 -2.30
CA THR A 170 3.06 5.26 -1.01
C THR A 170 1.86 4.35 -0.72
N PHE A 171 0.64 4.85 -0.93
CA PHE A 171 -0.59 4.07 -0.78
C PHE A 171 -0.52 2.80 -1.63
N LEU A 172 -0.22 2.91 -2.93
CA LEU A 172 -0.21 1.77 -3.85
C LEU A 172 0.90 0.78 -3.53
N LEU A 173 2.09 1.26 -3.13
CA LEU A 173 3.20 0.39 -2.73
C LEU A 173 2.86 -0.42 -1.47
N VAL A 174 2.24 0.23 -0.49
CA VAL A 174 1.82 -0.42 0.76
C VAL A 174 0.67 -1.38 0.50
N GLU A 175 -0.36 -0.96 -0.23
CA GLU A 175 -1.49 -1.80 -0.62
C GLU A 175 -1.02 -3.06 -1.35
N ARG A 176 -0.21 -2.91 -2.41
CA ARG A 176 0.30 -4.04 -3.20
C ARG A 176 1.06 -5.04 -2.34
N ALA A 177 1.89 -4.56 -1.43
CA ALA A 177 2.70 -5.43 -0.58
C ALA A 177 1.92 -6.05 0.59
N LEU A 178 0.77 -5.47 0.96
CA LEU A 178 -0.13 -6.04 1.97
C LEU A 178 -1.19 -6.99 1.41
N ARG A 179 -1.36 -7.12 0.09
CA ARG A 179 -2.33 -8.06 -0.54
C ARG A 179 -2.30 -9.49 0.04
N PRO A 180 -1.12 -10.14 0.25
CA PRO A 180 -1.11 -11.47 0.86
C PRO A 180 -1.66 -11.47 2.29
N LEU A 181 -1.43 -10.39 3.04
CA LEU A 181 -1.96 -10.22 4.38
C LEU A 181 -3.46 -9.93 4.37
N PHE A 182 -3.97 -9.23 3.34
CA PHE A 182 -5.41 -9.05 3.13
C PHE A 182 -6.09 -10.39 2.90
N ALA A 183 -5.48 -11.28 2.11
CA ALA A 183 -6.00 -12.63 1.91
C ALA A 183 -6.08 -13.43 3.22
N LEU A 184 -5.09 -13.33 4.10
CA LEU A 184 -5.14 -13.93 5.43
C LEU A 184 -6.21 -13.29 6.32
N ALA A 185 -6.36 -11.96 6.26
CA ALA A 185 -7.34 -11.23 7.07
C ALA A 185 -8.79 -11.49 6.63
N LEU A 186 -8.99 -11.76 5.34
CA LEU A 186 -10.29 -12.06 4.71
C LEU A 186 -10.57 -13.57 4.61
N ALA A 187 -9.61 -14.43 4.97
CA ALA A 187 -9.79 -15.87 4.96
C ALA A 187 -10.96 -16.27 5.86
N GLY A 188 -11.94 -16.96 5.29
CA GLY A 188 -13.14 -17.42 6.01
C GLY A 188 -14.29 -16.41 6.02
N GLU A 189 -14.12 -15.18 5.54
CA GLU A 189 -15.25 -14.27 5.30
C GLU A 189 -15.66 -14.30 3.83
N THR A 190 -16.94 -14.56 3.58
CA THR A 190 -17.54 -14.24 2.28
C THR A 190 -17.91 -12.76 2.28
N PRO A 191 -17.51 -11.95 1.27
CA PRO A 191 -18.00 -10.60 1.08
C PRO A 191 -19.50 -10.64 0.74
N SER A 192 -20.34 -10.80 1.76
CA SER A 192 -21.77 -11.04 1.61
C SER A 192 -22.50 -10.02 2.47
N GLY A 193 -22.67 -8.82 1.94
CA GLY A 193 -23.62 -7.84 2.48
C GLY A 193 -23.17 -6.37 2.40
N PRO A 194 -24.10 -5.43 2.14
CA PRO A 194 -23.85 -4.00 2.37
C PRO A 194 -23.59 -3.78 3.87
N GLY A 195 -22.34 -3.48 4.22
CA GLY A 195 -21.88 -3.33 5.61
C GLY A 195 -20.70 -4.23 6.00
N SER A 196 -20.28 -5.17 5.15
CA SER A 196 -19.06 -5.95 5.40
C SER A 196 -17.81 -5.06 5.43
N VAL A 197 -16.85 -5.39 6.30
CA VAL A 197 -15.58 -4.68 6.50
C VAL A 197 -14.79 -4.48 5.19
N ALA A 198 -15.08 -5.31 4.18
CA ALA A 198 -14.61 -5.27 2.80
C ALA A 198 -14.92 -3.94 2.06
N ALA A 199 -15.97 -3.21 2.47
CA ALA A 199 -16.38 -1.92 1.90
C ALA A 199 -15.34 -0.76 2.05
N ARG A 200 -14.21 -1.00 2.73
CA ARG A 200 -13.14 -0.01 2.93
C ARG A 200 -11.95 -0.13 1.97
N THR A 201 -11.99 -1.07 1.03
CA THR A 201 -11.05 -1.09 -0.10
C THR A 201 -11.56 -0.20 -1.23
N LEU A 202 -10.66 0.48 -1.97
CA LEU A 202 -11.10 1.32 -3.08
C LEU A 202 -11.76 0.45 -4.14
N ARG A 203 -12.99 0.82 -4.51
CA ARG A 203 -13.64 0.35 -5.73
C ARG A 203 -12.75 0.63 -6.94
N THR A 204 -12.91 -0.14 -8.00
CA THR A 204 -12.02 -0.11 -9.18
C THR A 204 -12.02 1.25 -9.85
N ALA A 205 -13.19 1.88 -9.99
CA ALA A 205 -13.34 3.18 -10.65
C ALA A 205 -12.67 4.36 -9.89
N PRO A 206 -12.91 4.56 -8.57
CA PRO A 206 -12.17 5.55 -7.78
C PRO A 206 -10.64 5.37 -7.84
N ARG A 207 -10.13 4.13 -7.86
CA ARG A 207 -8.69 3.86 -7.96
C ARG A 207 -8.12 4.36 -9.29
N LEU A 208 -8.83 4.14 -10.40
CA LEU A 208 -8.43 4.63 -11.73
C LEU A 208 -8.46 6.15 -11.81
N LEU A 209 -9.51 6.79 -11.28
CA LEU A 209 -9.64 8.25 -11.26
C LEU A 209 -8.56 8.90 -10.39
N VAL A 210 -8.27 8.34 -9.21
CA VAL A 210 -7.17 8.81 -8.35
C VAL A 210 -5.84 8.64 -9.06
N SER A 211 -5.58 7.49 -9.69
CA SER A 211 -4.32 7.27 -10.42
C SER A 211 -4.12 8.26 -11.57
N TRP A 212 -5.19 8.55 -12.32
CA TRP A 212 -5.18 9.59 -13.34
C TRP A 212 -4.95 10.99 -12.75
N ALA A 213 -5.69 11.36 -11.69
CA ALA A 213 -5.60 12.67 -11.07
C ALA A 213 -4.19 12.93 -10.50
N LEU A 214 -3.59 11.91 -9.88
CA LEU A 214 -2.26 11.98 -9.28
C LEU A 214 -1.12 11.92 -10.32
N GLY A 215 -1.35 11.26 -11.44
CA GLY A 215 -0.36 11.10 -12.52
C GLY A 215 -0.37 12.28 -13.47
N SER A 216 -1.48 12.45 -14.20
CA SER A 216 -1.61 13.47 -15.23
C SER A 216 -2.14 14.78 -14.67
N GLY A 217 -3.14 14.73 -13.78
CA GLY A 217 -3.76 15.93 -13.22
C GLY A 217 -2.75 16.80 -12.46
N VAL A 218 -1.98 16.21 -11.55
CA VAL A 218 -0.94 16.91 -10.79
C VAL A 218 0.11 17.55 -11.72
N ALA A 219 0.59 16.83 -12.73
CA ALA A 219 1.57 17.37 -13.67
C ALA A 219 1.02 18.57 -14.45
N LEU A 220 -0.22 18.50 -14.93
CA LEU A 220 -0.88 19.61 -15.64
C LEU A 220 -1.08 20.83 -14.74
N VAL A 221 -1.50 20.63 -13.49
CA VAL A 221 -1.64 21.73 -12.52
C VAL A 221 -0.29 22.32 -12.16
N ALA A 222 0.76 21.50 -12.02
CA ALA A 222 2.11 21.99 -11.76
C ALA A 222 2.64 22.84 -12.94
N ILE A 223 2.42 22.40 -14.19
CA ILE A 223 2.79 23.15 -15.39
C ILE A 223 2.02 24.48 -15.45
N ALA A 224 0.70 24.46 -15.23
CA ALA A 224 -0.10 25.68 -15.18
C ALA A 224 0.39 26.61 -14.05
N GLY A 225 0.75 26.03 -12.91
CA GLY A 225 1.29 26.75 -11.76
C GLY A 225 2.65 27.40 -12.02
N ALA A 226 3.49 26.83 -12.89
CA ALA A 226 4.78 27.42 -13.27
C ALA A 226 4.63 28.80 -13.95
N PHE A 227 3.45 29.13 -14.49
CA PHE A 227 3.16 30.45 -15.06
C PHE A 227 2.68 31.48 -14.03
N LEU A 228 2.34 31.07 -12.79
CA LEU A 228 1.95 31.98 -11.72
C LEU A 228 3.19 32.69 -11.17
N GLY A 229 3.14 34.02 -11.05
CA GLY A 229 4.24 34.82 -10.48
C GLY A 229 5.29 35.31 -11.48
N ARG A 230 5.02 35.16 -12.79
CA ARG A 230 5.96 35.41 -13.90
C ARG A 230 6.57 36.81 -14.03
N GLY A 231 6.00 37.86 -13.42
CA GLY A 231 6.53 39.23 -13.58
C GLY A 231 6.90 39.56 -15.03
N ASP A 232 8.11 40.11 -15.24
CA ASP A 232 8.72 40.43 -16.55
C ASP A 232 9.69 39.33 -17.10
N SER A 233 9.62 38.10 -16.59
CA SER A 233 10.56 37.02 -16.97
C SER A 233 10.42 36.67 -18.46
N ARG A 234 11.53 36.38 -19.15
CA ARG A 234 11.51 36.01 -20.57
C ARG A 234 10.95 34.60 -20.74
N GLY A 235 10.30 34.33 -21.88
CA GLY A 235 9.70 33.03 -22.16
C GLY A 235 10.70 31.86 -22.08
N ASP A 236 11.99 32.10 -22.35
CA ASP A 236 13.05 31.09 -22.29
C ASP A 236 13.31 30.57 -20.87
N ASP A 237 12.99 31.35 -19.83
CA ASP A 237 13.19 30.98 -18.42
C ASP A 237 12.24 29.86 -17.95
N LEU A 238 11.21 29.53 -18.75
CA LEU A 238 10.21 28.50 -18.43
C LEU A 238 10.51 27.14 -19.07
N ILE A 239 11.43 27.06 -20.04
CA ILE A 239 11.72 25.80 -20.75
C ILE A 239 12.22 24.74 -19.78
N GLY A 240 13.16 25.09 -18.91
CA GLY A 240 13.70 24.20 -17.87
C GLY A 240 12.63 23.69 -16.89
N PRO A 241 11.90 24.57 -16.17
CA PRO A 241 10.82 24.16 -15.27
C PRO A 241 9.76 23.28 -15.94
N ILE A 242 9.29 23.65 -17.13
CA ILE A 242 8.25 22.89 -17.83
C ILE A 242 8.77 21.52 -18.23
N LEU A 243 9.97 21.41 -18.82
CA LEU A 243 10.54 20.13 -19.19
C LEU A 243 10.74 19.22 -17.97
N PHE A 244 11.21 19.77 -16.85
CA PHE A 244 11.35 19.02 -15.61
C PHE A 244 10.00 18.49 -15.11
N LEU A 245 8.97 19.35 -15.06
CA LEU A 245 7.62 18.95 -14.64
C LEU A 245 6.99 17.91 -15.57
N VAL A 246 7.21 18.03 -16.88
CA VAL A 246 6.76 17.04 -17.87
C VAL A 246 7.44 15.69 -17.62
N VAL A 247 8.76 15.65 -17.46
CA VAL A 247 9.50 14.39 -17.20
C VAL A 247 9.10 13.78 -15.86
N ALA A 248 9.04 14.58 -14.79
CA ALA A 248 8.61 14.13 -13.47
C ALA A 248 7.15 13.62 -13.49
N GLY A 249 6.27 14.33 -14.19
CA GLY A 249 4.87 13.96 -14.39
C GLY A 249 4.71 12.66 -15.18
N LEU A 250 5.45 12.49 -16.28
CA LEU A 250 5.46 11.24 -17.06
C LEU A 250 5.97 10.06 -16.23
N PHE A 251 7.02 10.26 -15.45
CA PHE A 251 7.55 9.23 -14.56
C PHE A 251 6.52 8.84 -13.49
N ALA A 252 5.99 9.82 -12.75
CA ALA A 252 5.01 9.56 -11.70
C ALA A 252 3.72 8.97 -12.26
N GLY A 253 3.20 9.52 -13.36
CA GLY A 253 2.02 9.02 -14.07
C GLY A 253 2.22 7.61 -14.59
N GLY A 254 3.39 7.29 -15.15
CA GLY A 254 3.75 5.93 -15.56
C GLY A 254 3.72 4.94 -14.40
N VAL A 255 4.31 5.30 -13.25
CA VAL A 255 4.28 4.47 -12.03
C VAL A 255 2.85 4.25 -11.53
N LEU A 256 2.04 5.30 -11.45
CA LEU A 256 0.65 5.23 -10.98
C LEU A 256 -0.21 4.41 -11.94
N THR A 257 -0.10 4.62 -13.25
CA THR A 257 -0.84 3.86 -14.27
C THR A 257 -0.42 2.40 -14.27
N ALA A 258 0.88 2.09 -14.18
CA ALA A 258 1.35 0.70 -14.10
C ALA A 258 0.83 0.00 -12.82
N ALA A 259 0.83 0.70 -11.69
CA ALA A 259 0.27 0.19 -10.45
C ALA A 259 -1.24 -0.06 -10.57
N ALA A 260 -1.99 0.89 -11.11
CA ALA A 260 -3.43 0.77 -11.33
C ALA A 260 -3.77 -0.40 -12.28
N ALA A 261 -3.08 -0.51 -13.41
CA ALA A 261 -3.23 -1.60 -14.37
C ALA A 261 -2.95 -2.96 -13.71
N SER A 262 -1.82 -3.07 -12.97
CA SER A 262 -1.47 -4.32 -12.28
C SER A 262 -2.48 -4.72 -11.20
N SER A 263 -3.17 -3.75 -10.61
CA SER A 263 -4.19 -3.99 -9.58
C SER A 263 -5.46 -4.64 -10.13
N ILE A 264 -5.68 -4.58 -11.43
CA ILE A 264 -6.83 -5.14 -12.14
C ILE A 264 -6.40 -6.37 -12.93
N ALA A 265 -5.37 -6.25 -13.77
CA ALA A 265 -4.93 -7.31 -14.67
C ALA A 265 -4.49 -8.57 -13.90
N ALA A 266 -3.64 -8.43 -12.88
CA ALA A 266 -3.11 -9.60 -12.19
C ALA A 266 -4.18 -10.45 -11.48
N PRO A 267 -5.17 -9.87 -10.75
CA PRO A 267 -6.28 -10.66 -10.23
C PRO A 267 -7.16 -11.30 -11.31
N VAL A 268 -7.44 -10.58 -12.41
CA VAL A 268 -8.24 -11.11 -13.53
C VAL A 268 -7.53 -12.29 -14.18
N ASP A 269 -6.23 -12.20 -14.43
CA ASP A 269 -5.43 -13.29 -14.99
C ASP A 269 -5.40 -14.52 -14.06
N ARG A 270 -5.35 -14.31 -12.73
CA ARG A 270 -5.45 -15.42 -11.77
C ARG A 270 -6.80 -16.14 -11.83
N VAL A 271 -7.90 -15.40 -11.93
CA VAL A 271 -9.24 -15.98 -12.07
C VAL A 271 -9.37 -16.68 -13.42
N ARG A 272 -8.92 -16.07 -14.51
CA ARG A 272 -8.89 -16.69 -15.84
C ARG A 272 -8.13 -18.02 -15.83
N ALA A 273 -6.92 -18.04 -15.30
CA ALA A 273 -6.12 -19.27 -15.21
C ALA A 273 -6.78 -20.33 -14.33
N ALA A 274 -7.50 -19.92 -13.27
CA ALA A 274 -8.26 -20.86 -12.44
C ALA A 274 -9.48 -21.44 -13.17
N ILE A 275 -10.16 -20.64 -14.01
CA ILE A 275 -11.23 -21.13 -14.89
C ILE A 275 -10.70 -22.21 -15.83
N GLU A 276 -9.58 -21.95 -16.52
CA GLU A 276 -8.96 -22.92 -17.44
C GLU A 276 -8.62 -24.25 -16.74
N ARG A 277 -8.19 -24.22 -15.45
CA ARG A 277 -7.93 -25.44 -14.67
C ARG A 277 -9.21 -26.16 -14.23
N VAL A 278 -10.26 -25.43 -13.90
CA VAL A 278 -11.58 -26.00 -13.55
C VAL A 278 -12.23 -26.64 -14.78
N GLU A 279 -12.13 -26.02 -15.94
CA GLU A 279 -12.58 -26.58 -17.22
C GLU A 279 -11.85 -27.89 -17.58
N ALA A 280 -10.57 -28.00 -17.21
CA ALA A 280 -9.79 -29.23 -17.33
C ALA A 280 -10.14 -30.30 -16.25
N GLY A 281 -11.17 -30.08 -15.43
CA GLY A 281 -11.65 -31.02 -14.42
C GLY A 281 -11.05 -30.86 -13.03
N SER A 282 -10.17 -29.88 -12.80
CA SER A 282 -9.60 -29.62 -11.47
C SER A 282 -10.57 -28.84 -10.58
N LEU A 283 -11.52 -29.53 -9.96
CA LEU A 283 -12.51 -28.92 -9.09
C LEU A 283 -11.96 -28.53 -7.71
N ASP A 284 -10.71 -28.86 -7.40
CA ASP A 284 -10.05 -28.51 -6.14
C ASP A 284 -9.43 -27.10 -6.11
N GLU A 285 -9.39 -26.43 -7.26
CA GLU A 285 -8.86 -25.08 -7.40
C GLU A 285 -9.62 -24.01 -6.61
N LYS A 286 -8.86 -23.08 -6.03
CA LYS A 286 -9.38 -21.90 -5.31
C LYS A 286 -8.50 -20.69 -5.58
N VAL A 287 -9.13 -19.55 -5.79
CA VAL A 287 -8.43 -18.26 -5.93
C VAL A 287 -8.39 -17.55 -4.57
N LEU A 288 -7.23 -17.02 -4.20
CA LEU A 288 -7.09 -16.22 -2.98
C LEU A 288 -7.89 -14.91 -3.11
N VAL A 289 -8.76 -14.63 -2.13
CA VAL A 289 -9.53 -13.39 -2.05
C VAL A 289 -8.67 -12.34 -1.37
N ASP A 290 -7.98 -11.52 -2.16
CA ASP A 290 -6.99 -10.52 -1.68
C ASP A 290 -7.46 -9.06 -1.80
N ASP A 291 -8.68 -8.85 -2.27
CA ASP A 291 -9.31 -7.54 -2.45
C ASP A 291 -10.68 -7.54 -1.74
N GLY A 292 -11.07 -6.41 -1.15
CA GLY A 292 -12.37 -6.27 -0.48
C GLY A 292 -13.45 -5.66 -1.38
N GLY A 293 -13.08 -5.22 -2.59
CA GLY A 293 -13.94 -4.52 -3.52
C GLY A 293 -14.57 -5.44 -4.55
N GLU A 294 -14.82 -4.89 -5.74
CA GLU A 294 -15.47 -5.60 -6.86
C GLU A 294 -14.67 -6.84 -7.31
N ILE A 295 -13.34 -6.75 -7.32
CA ILE A 295 -12.46 -7.87 -7.68
C ILE A 295 -12.53 -8.97 -6.62
N GLY A 296 -12.56 -8.60 -5.34
CA GLY A 296 -12.75 -9.55 -4.23
C GLY A 296 -14.07 -10.30 -4.32
N PHE A 297 -15.13 -9.58 -4.68
CA PHE A 297 -16.44 -10.17 -4.92
C PHE A 297 -16.41 -11.18 -6.07
N LEU A 298 -15.73 -10.86 -7.17
CA LEU A 298 -15.53 -11.78 -8.30
C LEU A 298 -14.77 -13.04 -7.86
N GLN A 299 -13.65 -12.89 -7.14
CA GLN A 299 -12.85 -14.01 -6.63
C GLN A 299 -13.68 -14.91 -5.69
N ALA A 300 -14.42 -14.33 -4.76
CA ALA A 300 -15.29 -15.07 -3.86
C ALA A 300 -16.45 -15.75 -4.59
N GLY A 301 -17.02 -15.10 -5.61
CA GLY A 301 -18.05 -15.66 -6.48
C GLY A 301 -17.55 -16.89 -7.25
N PHE A 302 -16.37 -16.80 -7.85
CA PHE A 302 -15.70 -17.93 -8.51
C PHE A 302 -15.52 -19.11 -7.55
N ASN A 303 -14.98 -18.87 -6.34
CA ASN A 303 -14.78 -19.93 -5.35
C ASN A 303 -16.09 -20.61 -4.94
N ARG A 304 -17.19 -19.87 -4.80
CA ARG A 304 -18.52 -20.44 -4.50
C ARG A 304 -19.04 -21.30 -5.65
N MET A 305 -18.84 -20.86 -6.90
CA MET A 305 -19.23 -21.62 -8.09
C MET A 305 -18.47 -22.96 -8.16
N VAL A 306 -17.14 -22.94 -8.00
CA VAL A 306 -16.31 -24.16 -8.03
C VAL A 306 -16.66 -25.10 -6.88
N ALA A 307 -16.94 -24.58 -5.68
CA ALA A 307 -17.43 -25.39 -4.57
C ALA A 307 -18.74 -26.11 -4.94
N GLY A 308 -19.69 -25.40 -5.55
CA GLY A 308 -20.94 -26.01 -6.02
C GLY A 308 -20.77 -27.02 -7.17
N LEU A 309 -19.74 -26.90 -8.01
CA LEU A 309 -19.39 -27.92 -9.00
C LEU A 309 -18.81 -29.16 -8.33
N ARG A 310 -17.87 -28.97 -7.40
CA ARG A 310 -17.26 -30.06 -6.61
C ARG A 310 -18.30 -30.86 -5.85
N ASP A 311 -19.27 -30.19 -5.23
CA ASP A 311 -20.33 -30.86 -4.48
C ASP A 311 -21.24 -31.70 -5.41
N ARG A 312 -21.55 -31.20 -6.62
CA ARG A 312 -22.32 -31.95 -7.61
C ARG A 312 -21.56 -33.19 -8.13
N GLU A 313 -20.27 -33.05 -8.40
CA GLU A 313 -19.45 -34.18 -8.86
C GLU A 313 -19.36 -35.28 -7.80
N ARG A 314 -19.13 -34.90 -6.53
CA ARG A 314 -19.14 -35.84 -5.40
C ARG A 314 -20.45 -36.60 -5.26
N ILE A 315 -21.58 -35.92 -5.46
CA ILE A 315 -22.90 -36.56 -5.44
C ILE A 315 -23.02 -37.55 -6.61
N ARG A 316 -22.59 -37.15 -7.81
CA ARG A 316 -22.61 -38.01 -9.00
C ARG A 316 -21.76 -39.27 -8.82
N ASP A 317 -20.54 -39.13 -8.29
CA ASP A 317 -19.63 -40.24 -8.00
C ASP A 317 -20.20 -41.20 -6.94
N ALA A 318 -20.81 -40.63 -5.89
CA ALA A 318 -21.47 -41.43 -4.86
C ALA A 318 -22.60 -42.27 -5.47
N PHE A 319 -23.50 -41.68 -6.26
CA PHE A 319 -24.59 -42.42 -6.90
C PHE A 319 -24.11 -43.44 -7.95
N GLY A 320 -23.09 -43.11 -8.75
CA GLY A 320 -22.50 -44.06 -9.71
C GLY A 320 -21.98 -45.33 -9.04
N THR A 321 -21.41 -45.21 -7.84
CA THR A 321 -20.90 -46.34 -7.05
C THR A 321 -22.01 -47.26 -6.50
N TYR A 322 -23.20 -46.73 -6.19
CA TYR A 322 -24.31 -47.54 -5.67
C TYR A 322 -25.06 -48.30 -6.77
N VAL A 323 -25.21 -47.70 -7.95
CA VAL A 323 -25.96 -48.34 -9.06
C VAL A 323 -25.18 -49.50 -9.67
N ASP A 324 -23.84 -49.43 -9.75
CA ASP A 324 -23.02 -50.57 -10.22
C ASP A 324 -23.02 -51.76 -9.25
N ARG A 325 -23.34 -51.55 -7.97
CA ARG A 325 -23.30 -52.60 -6.94
C ARG A 325 -24.58 -53.44 -6.84
N GLU A 326 -25.68 -52.98 -7.45
CA GLU A 326 -26.96 -53.70 -7.50
C GLU A 326 -27.19 -54.44 -8.83
N VAL A 327 -26.30 -54.26 -9.82
CA VAL A 327 -26.38 -54.89 -11.16
C VAL A 327 -25.33 -56.01 -11.35
N ALA A 328 -24.45 -56.24 -10.37
CA ALA A 328 -23.45 -57.33 -10.35
C ALA A 328 -23.78 -58.37 -9.27
#